data_AF-A0A357V2V0-F1
#
_entry.id   AF-A0A357V2V0-F1
#
_cell.length_a   1.000
_cell.length_b   1.000
_cell.length_c   1.000
_cell.angle_alpha   90.00
_cell.angle_beta   90.00
_cell.angle_gamma   90.00
#
_symmetry.space_group_name_H-M   'P 1'
#
loop_
_entity.id
_entity.type
_entity.pdbx_description
1 polymer ?
#
loop_
_entity_poly.entity_id
_entity_poly.type
_entity_poly.pdbx_seq_one_letter_code
_entity_poly.pdbx_strand_id
1 'polypeptide(L)'
;AFDSPLGVALDFTDETASACSKFVGRAFRGVKNGPSPKWLQDRLTAVGLRPISALVDITNYISFEFDRPLHVFDAAKVAGTITARLAKPGEKILALNEVEYDLDPEMTVIADANGPQAVAGVVGGMGSGCTEATTEVFLEVAYFDPVRTAMTGRKLNLQTDARYRFERGVDPAFLDDACEIATRLILELCGGEASNVVSAGDGPDWRRTLDFNLDKVLTLGGTEIEGVEARRILNVLGFAIESDQGSRLVVGVPSWRSDIVSEACLVEEIVRINGYDRIAPVAVT
;
A
#
# COMPACT_ATOMS: atom_id res chain seq x y z
N ALA A 1 10.47 6.70 -23.05
CA ALA A 1 11.08 6.16 -21.82
C ALA A 1 12.46 5.62 -22.16
N PHE A 2 13.41 5.71 -21.23
CA PHE A 2 14.76 5.13 -21.35
C PHE A 2 14.84 3.81 -20.55
N ASP A 3 15.91 3.02 -20.67
CA ASP A 3 16.06 1.81 -19.86
C ASP A 3 16.44 2.14 -18.42
N SER A 4 15.82 1.47 -17.45
CA SER A 4 16.12 1.73 -16.03
C SER A 4 17.57 1.34 -15.71
N PRO A 5 18.37 2.25 -15.10
CA PRO A 5 19.74 1.95 -14.70
C PRO A 5 19.78 1.07 -13.44
N LEU A 6 18.68 0.99 -12.70
CA LEU A 6 18.52 0.18 -11.50
C LEU A 6 17.46 -0.90 -11.76
N GLY A 7 17.77 -2.13 -11.36
CA GLY A 7 16.80 -3.23 -11.34
C GLY A 7 16.12 -3.36 -9.97
N VAL A 8 15.09 -4.20 -9.92
CA VAL A 8 14.45 -4.65 -8.66
C VAL A 8 14.50 -6.16 -8.54
N ALA A 9 14.63 -6.67 -7.31
CA ALA A 9 14.61 -8.09 -7.01
C ALA A 9 13.89 -8.39 -5.68
N LEU A 10 13.41 -9.62 -5.57
CA LEU A 10 12.88 -10.21 -4.34
C LEU A 10 13.80 -11.37 -3.96
N ASP A 11 14.40 -11.32 -2.77
CA ASP A 11 15.29 -12.36 -2.25
C ASP A 11 14.68 -12.94 -0.97
N PHE A 12 13.80 -13.91 -1.17
CA PHE A 12 13.07 -14.64 -0.14
C PHE A 12 13.04 -16.12 -0.48
N THR A 13 12.96 -16.95 0.56
CA THR A 13 12.63 -18.37 0.40
C THR A 13 11.13 -18.53 0.18
N ASP A 14 10.67 -19.72 -0.21
CA ASP A 14 9.25 -20.01 -0.36
C ASP A 14 8.46 -19.73 0.94
N GLU A 15 9.05 -20.00 2.11
CA GLU A 15 8.43 -19.75 3.41
C GLU A 15 8.33 -18.25 3.76
N THR A 16 9.12 -17.41 3.10
CA THR A 16 9.21 -15.97 3.39
C THR A 16 8.81 -15.09 2.21
N ALA A 17 8.36 -15.69 1.09
CA ALA A 17 7.99 -15.00 -0.14
C ALA A 17 6.87 -13.96 0.04
N SER A 18 6.01 -14.13 1.04
CA SER A 18 4.96 -13.15 1.35
C SER A 18 5.48 -11.84 1.91
N ALA A 19 6.70 -11.81 2.46
CA ALA A 19 7.31 -10.64 3.11
C ALA A 19 7.36 -9.41 2.18
N CYS A 20 7.58 -9.64 0.88
CA CYS A 20 7.30 -8.70 -0.20
C CYS A 20 6.96 -9.50 -1.46
N SER A 21 5.71 -9.46 -1.90
CA SER A 21 5.22 -10.30 -3.01
C SER A 21 5.22 -9.60 -4.37
N LYS A 22 5.32 -8.27 -4.38
CA LYS A 22 5.51 -7.47 -5.60
C LYS A 22 6.28 -6.20 -5.29
N PHE A 23 7.26 -5.92 -6.13
CA PHE A 23 8.02 -4.67 -6.15
C PHE A 23 7.97 -4.13 -7.57
N VAL A 24 7.39 -2.93 -7.71
CA VAL A 24 7.43 -2.13 -8.94
C VAL A 24 8.36 -0.93 -8.72
N GLY A 25 9.20 -0.65 -9.70
CA GLY A 25 10.14 0.44 -9.64
C GLY A 25 10.27 1.19 -10.96
N ARG A 26 10.63 2.48 -10.86
CA ARG A 26 10.87 3.33 -12.03
C ARG A 26 11.91 4.39 -11.74
N ALA A 27 12.88 4.53 -12.62
CA ALA A 27 13.92 5.54 -12.52
C ALA A 27 13.51 6.82 -13.26
N PHE A 28 14.02 7.94 -12.79
CA PHE A 28 13.86 9.26 -13.38
C PHE A 28 15.20 9.97 -13.43
N ARG A 29 15.40 10.79 -14.47
CA ARG A 29 16.61 11.62 -14.61
C ARG A 29 16.25 13.05 -14.97
N GLY A 30 17.10 13.98 -14.55
CA GLY A 30 16.91 15.41 -14.79
C GLY A 30 15.73 16.02 -14.04
N VAL A 31 15.32 15.43 -12.91
CA VAL A 31 14.27 15.99 -12.06
C VAL A 31 14.81 17.18 -11.27
N LYS A 32 13.92 18.11 -10.90
CA LYS A 32 14.22 19.19 -9.95
C LYS A 32 13.42 18.99 -8.68
N ASN A 33 14.12 18.74 -7.57
CA ASN A 33 13.50 18.65 -6.26
C ASN A 33 13.51 20.02 -5.57
N GLY A 34 12.34 20.56 -5.27
CA GLY A 34 12.17 21.85 -4.60
C GLY A 34 10.82 21.90 -3.89
N PRO A 35 10.32 23.08 -3.49
CA PRO A 35 9.00 23.19 -2.89
C PRO A 35 7.90 22.68 -3.84
N SER A 36 6.95 21.91 -3.31
CA SER A 36 5.75 21.50 -4.05
C SER A 36 4.86 22.71 -4.38
N PRO A 37 3.97 22.63 -5.39
CA PRO A 37 3.02 23.70 -5.67
C PRO A 37 2.03 23.91 -4.50
N LYS A 38 1.50 25.13 -4.38
CA LYS A 38 0.60 25.52 -3.28
C LYS A 38 -0.59 24.58 -3.07
N TRP A 39 -1.22 24.10 -4.15
CA TRP A 39 -2.37 23.20 -4.02
C TRP A 39 -2.02 21.87 -3.32
N LEU A 40 -0.81 21.35 -3.55
CA LEU A 40 -0.34 20.10 -2.97
C LEU A 40 0.01 20.34 -1.49
N GLN A 41 0.69 21.43 -1.20
CA GLN A 41 0.97 21.86 0.18
C GLN A 41 -0.31 22.05 1.01
N ASP A 42 -1.31 22.71 0.43
CA ASP A 42 -2.59 22.99 1.09
C ASP A 42 -3.34 21.68 1.41
N ARG A 43 -3.35 20.69 0.50
CA ARG A 43 -3.94 19.37 0.74
C ARG A 43 -3.23 18.60 1.86
N LEU A 44 -1.89 18.59 1.86
CA LEU A 44 -1.10 17.92 2.90
C LEU A 44 -1.31 18.58 4.27
N THR A 45 -1.29 19.91 4.31
CA THR A 45 -1.51 20.67 5.56
C THR A 45 -2.91 20.44 6.11
N ALA A 46 -3.93 20.30 5.26
CA ALA A 46 -5.30 20.03 5.67
C ALA A 46 -5.47 18.69 6.42
N VAL A 47 -4.58 17.73 6.21
CA VAL A 47 -4.54 16.44 6.93
C VAL A 47 -3.46 16.38 8.01
N GLY A 48 -2.86 17.52 8.36
CA GLY A 48 -1.88 17.64 9.43
C GLY A 48 -0.43 17.32 9.04
N LEU A 49 -0.14 17.14 7.75
CA LEU A 49 1.22 16.93 7.28
C LEU A 49 1.93 18.26 6.99
N ARG A 50 3.23 18.30 7.30
CA ARG A 50 4.10 19.42 6.91
C ARG A 50 4.68 19.14 5.51
N PRO A 51 4.51 20.04 4.53
CA PRO A 51 5.20 19.93 3.25
C PRO A 51 6.73 19.94 3.41
N ILE A 52 7.44 19.12 2.63
CA ILE A 52 8.89 18.93 2.74
C ILE A 52 9.58 19.28 1.42
N SER A 53 9.24 18.58 0.35
CA SER A 53 9.79 18.76 -1.00
C SER A 53 8.85 18.11 -2.00
N ALA A 54 8.86 18.53 -3.26
CA ALA A 54 7.95 18.05 -4.29
C ALA A 54 7.91 16.52 -4.37
N LEU A 55 9.08 15.86 -4.35
CA LEU A 55 9.15 14.39 -4.41
C LEU A 55 8.50 13.72 -3.18
N VAL A 56 8.81 14.19 -1.98
CA VAL A 56 8.26 13.65 -0.72
C VAL A 56 6.77 13.97 -0.58
N ASP A 57 6.36 15.15 -1.05
CA ASP A 57 4.99 15.62 -0.99
C ASP A 57 4.11 14.83 -1.97
N ILE A 58 4.63 14.45 -3.15
CA ILE A 58 3.95 13.54 -4.08
C ILE A 58 3.73 12.16 -3.46
N THR A 59 4.75 11.56 -2.83
CA THR A 59 4.60 10.23 -2.22
C THR A 59 3.64 10.27 -1.02
N ASN A 60 3.71 11.33 -0.20
CA ASN A 60 2.76 11.54 0.89
C ASN A 60 1.33 11.75 0.36
N TYR A 61 1.17 12.52 -0.71
CA TYR A 61 -0.14 12.74 -1.31
C TYR A 61 -0.76 11.45 -1.82
N ILE A 62 0.00 10.60 -2.52
CA ILE A 62 -0.50 9.31 -2.99
C ILE A 62 -0.82 8.37 -1.81
N SER A 63 0.01 8.39 -0.76
CA SER A 63 -0.25 7.64 0.47
C SER A 63 -1.59 8.00 1.11
N PHE A 64 -1.97 9.28 1.09
CA PHE A 64 -3.24 9.73 1.69
C PHE A 64 -4.43 9.65 0.74
N GLU A 65 -4.26 9.97 -0.53
CA GLU A 65 -5.33 9.96 -1.53
C GLU A 65 -5.75 8.54 -1.92
N PHE A 66 -4.80 7.60 -1.98
CA PHE A 66 -5.03 6.25 -2.51
C PHE A 66 -4.64 5.12 -1.56
N ASP A 67 -4.32 5.43 -0.30
CA ASP A 67 -3.87 4.43 0.70
C ASP A 67 -2.68 3.59 0.21
N ARG A 68 -1.77 4.22 -0.54
CA ARG A 68 -0.60 3.55 -1.13
C ARG A 68 0.67 4.30 -0.76
N PRO A 69 1.32 3.94 0.36
CA PRO A 69 2.60 4.53 0.69
C PRO A 69 3.66 4.16 -0.37
N LEU A 70 4.39 5.18 -0.82
CA LEU A 70 5.47 5.07 -1.80
C LEU A 70 6.77 5.58 -1.21
N HIS A 71 7.90 5.22 -1.83
CA HIS A 71 9.20 5.76 -1.46
C HIS A 71 9.97 6.23 -2.70
N VAL A 72 10.89 7.18 -2.50
CA VAL A 72 11.77 7.71 -3.56
C VAL A 72 13.19 7.73 -3.04
N PHE A 73 14.06 6.95 -3.68
CA PHE A 73 15.49 6.95 -3.42
C PHE A 73 16.20 7.95 -4.32
N ASP A 74 17.27 8.55 -3.83
CA ASP A 74 18.27 9.21 -4.66
C ASP A 74 19.03 8.13 -5.43
N ALA A 75 18.80 8.04 -6.74
CA ALA A 75 19.32 6.94 -7.55
C ALA A 75 20.85 6.95 -7.61
N ALA A 76 21.49 8.12 -7.44
CA ALA A 76 22.94 8.23 -7.43
C ALA A 76 23.57 7.66 -6.14
N LYS A 77 22.77 7.45 -5.09
CA LYS A 77 23.22 6.89 -3.80
C LYS A 77 22.96 5.40 -3.68
N VAL A 78 22.24 4.80 -4.62
CA VAL A 78 21.92 3.38 -4.64
C VAL A 78 22.96 2.63 -5.46
N ALA A 79 23.49 1.54 -4.91
CA ALA A 79 24.43 0.67 -5.59
C ALA A 79 23.78 -0.63 -6.09
N GLY A 80 23.77 -0.83 -7.41
CA GLY A 80 23.32 -2.08 -8.02
C GLY A 80 21.80 -2.26 -7.98
N THR A 81 21.34 -3.51 -7.86
CA THR A 81 19.91 -3.87 -7.85
C THR A 81 19.28 -3.62 -6.49
N ILE A 82 18.15 -2.92 -6.46
CA ILE A 82 17.36 -2.74 -5.25
C ILE A 82 16.62 -4.03 -4.94
N THR A 83 16.89 -4.61 -3.79
CA THR A 83 16.39 -5.93 -3.41
C THR A 83 15.55 -5.83 -2.14
N ALA A 84 14.30 -6.26 -2.20
CA ALA A 84 13.54 -6.56 -1.00
C ALA A 84 13.98 -7.92 -0.47
N ARG A 85 14.37 -7.97 0.80
CA ARG A 85 14.84 -9.18 1.48
C ARG A 85 14.62 -9.10 2.98
N LEU A 86 14.89 -10.19 3.69
CA LEU A 86 15.02 -10.13 5.14
C LEU A 86 16.35 -9.48 5.55
N ALA A 87 16.36 -8.84 6.71
CA ALA A 87 17.57 -8.31 7.32
C ALA A 87 18.54 -9.44 7.67
N LYS A 88 19.83 -9.14 7.61
CA LYS A 88 20.89 -10.09 8.01
C LYS A 88 21.28 -9.85 9.48
N PRO A 89 21.73 -10.89 10.21
CA PRO A 89 22.21 -10.73 11.57
C PRO A 89 23.29 -9.63 11.68
N GLY A 90 23.07 -8.68 12.59
CA GLY A 90 23.99 -7.57 12.85
C GLY A 90 23.85 -6.37 11.90
N GLU A 91 22.89 -6.38 10.98
CA GLU A 91 22.58 -5.18 10.18
C GLU A 91 22.00 -4.07 11.06
N LYS A 92 22.35 -2.83 10.70
CA LYS A 92 21.85 -1.60 11.30
C LYS A 92 21.42 -0.63 10.22
N ILE A 93 20.53 0.29 10.57
CA ILE A 93 20.14 1.38 9.66
C ILE A 93 19.97 2.70 10.41
N LEU A 94 20.59 3.76 9.89
CA LEU A 94 20.29 5.13 10.28
C LEU A 94 19.07 5.62 9.51
N ALA A 95 17.95 5.77 10.20
CA ALA A 95 16.67 6.15 9.61
C ALA A 95 16.49 7.67 9.51
N LEU A 96 15.54 8.12 8.67
CA LEU A 96 15.26 9.54 8.41
C LEU A 96 14.87 10.38 9.63
N ASN A 97 14.56 9.74 10.77
CA ASN A 97 14.34 10.39 12.06
C ASN A 97 15.63 10.58 12.88
N GLU A 98 16.80 10.38 12.26
CA GLU A 98 18.14 10.52 12.87
C GLU A 98 18.41 9.51 13.99
N VAL A 99 17.67 8.39 14.00
CA VAL A 99 17.87 7.29 14.96
C VAL A 99 18.45 6.08 14.24
N GLU A 100 19.48 5.47 14.83
CA GLU A 100 20.03 4.20 14.38
C GLU A 100 19.25 3.03 15.01
N TYR A 101 18.86 2.07 14.18
CA TYR A 101 18.12 0.89 14.57
C TYR A 101 18.92 -0.39 14.29
N ASP A 102 18.93 -1.31 15.26
CA ASP A 102 19.34 -2.70 15.06
C ASP A 102 18.25 -3.46 14.32
N LEU A 103 18.63 -4.12 13.23
CA LEU A 103 17.69 -4.85 12.38
C LEU A 103 17.67 -6.33 12.77
N ASP A 104 16.49 -6.80 13.11
CA ASP A 104 16.25 -8.19 13.43
C ASP A 104 16.03 -9.01 12.15
N PRO A 105 16.52 -10.26 12.06
CA PRO A 105 16.40 -11.08 10.85
C PRO A 105 14.96 -11.38 10.38
N GLU A 106 13.93 -11.14 11.20
CA GLU A 106 12.54 -11.26 10.77
C GLU A 106 12.03 -9.99 10.05
N MET A 107 12.78 -8.89 10.07
CA MET A 107 12.37 -7.63 9.46
C MET A 107 12.61 -7.65 7.94
N THR A 108 11.64 -7.18 7.18
CA THR A 108 11.83 -6.91 5.75
C THR A 108 12.55 -5.58 5.58
N VAL A 109 13.57 -5.57 4.74
CA VAL A 109 14.33 -4.38 4.35
C VAL A 109 14.32 -4.23 2.84
N ILE A 110 14.42 -2.97 2.40
CA ILE A 110 14.82 -2.65 1.04
C ILE A 110 16.31 -2.37 1.10
N ALA A 111 17.10 -3.12 0.34
CA ALA A 111 18.55 -3.07 0.39
C ALA A 111 19.15 -2.93 -1.01
N ASP A 112 20.38 -2.45 -1.07
CA ASP A 112 21.20 -2.43 -2.27
C ASP A 112 22.48 -3.27 -2.04
N ALA A 113 23.49 -3.13 -2.90
CA ALA A 113 24.76 -3.85 -2.74
C ALA A 113 25.55 -3.43 -1.48
N ASN A 114 25.27 -2.26 -0.90
CA ASN A 114 25.98 -1.73 0.26
C ASN A 114 25.27 -2.02 1.59
N GLY A 115 23.97 -2.36 1.57
CA GLY A 115 23.22 -2.73 2.75
C GLY A 115 21.78 -2.22 2.75
N PRO A 116 21.12 -2.22 3.93
CA PRO A 116 19.76 -1.71 4.07
C PRO A 116 19.65 -0.22 3.76
N GLN A 117 18.70 0.11 2.89
CA GLN A 117 18.34 1.47 2.48
C GLN A 117 17.03 1.94 3.12
N ALA A 118 16.16 1.01 3.50
CA ALA A 118 14.95 1.30 4.26
C ALA A 118 14.51 0.09 5.07
N VAL A 119 13.77 0.33 6.16
CA VAL A 119 12.91 -0.68 6.78
C VAL A 119 11.61 -0.71 6.00
N ALA A 120 11.37 -1.82 5.31
CA ALA A 120 10.34 -1.92 4.27
C ALA A 120 8.94 -1.60 4.82
N GLY A 121 8.25 -0.65 4.19
CA GLY A 121 6.93 -0.20 4.61
C GLY A 121 6.86 0.49 5.97
N VAL A 122 7.99 0.83 6.60
CA VAL A 122 8.04 1.46 7.92
C VAL A 122 8.76 2.80 7.87
N VAL A 123 10.04 2.84 7.53
CA VAL A 123 10.83 4.08 7.53
C VAL A 123 11.99 4.00 6.53
N GLY A 124 12.23 5.10 5.81
CA GLY A 124 13.37 5.24 4.92
C GLY A 124 14.68 5.45 5.68
N GLY A 125 15.79 5.02 5.09
CA GLY A 125 17.15 5.31 5.56
C GLY A 125 17.61 6.69 5.13
N MET A 126 18.53 7.29 5.91
CA MET A 126 19.15 8.57 5.53
C MET A 126 20.10 8.43 4.34
N GLY A 127 20.75 7.27 4.20
CA GLY A 127 21.83 7.06 3.22
C GLY A 127 21.39 7.26 1.76
N SER A 128 20.15 6.91 1.44
CA SER A 128 19.58 6.98 0.08
C SER A 128 18.45 8.00 -0.05
N GLY A 129 18.22 8.84 0.96
CA GLY A 129 17.19 9.87 0.92
C GLY A 129 17.45 10.97 -0.12
N CYS A 130 16.39 11.47 -0.74
CA CYS A 130 16.45 12.60 -1.66
C CYS A 130 16.74 13.91 -0.92
N THR A 131 17.49 14.82 -1.57
CA THR A 131 17.75 16.19 -1.12
C THR A 131 17.31 17.18 -2.20
N GLU A 132 17.44 18.49 -1.95
CA GLU A 132 17.21 19.51 -2.99
C GLU A 132 18.18 19.38 -4.18
N ALA A 133 19.35 18.77 -3.98
CA ALA A 133 20.35 18.56 -5.02
C ALA A 133 20.10 17.30 -5.87
N THR A 134 19.16 16.44 -5.47
CA THR A 134 18.86 15.19 -6.18
C THR A 134 18.27 15.48 -7.56
N THR A 135 18.88 14.89 -8.58
CA THR A 135 18.47 15.03 -10.00
C THR A 135 18.11 13.69 -10.66
N GLU A 136 18.43 12.59 -9.99
CA GLU A 136 18.10 11.23 -10.42
C GLU A 136 17.42 10.51 -9.27
N VAL A 137 16.26 9.93 -9.51
CA VAL A 137 15.48 9.27 -8.46
C VAL A 137 14.97 7.92 -8.90
N PHE A 138 14.78 7.03 -7.93
CA PHE A 138 14.15 5.74 -8.12
C PHE A 138 12.88 5.66 -7.27
N LEU A 139 11.74 5.55 -7.92
CA LEU A 139 10.45 5.36 -7.29
C LEU A 139 10.28 3.89 -6.90
N GLU A 140 9.91 3.65 -5.65
CA GLU A 140 9.49 2.35 -5.12
C GLU A 140 7.98 2.32 -4.91
N VAL A 141 7.35 1.28 -5.46
CA VAL A 141 5.98 0.89 -5.19
C VAL A 141 5.94 -0.60 -4.89
N ALA A 142 5.73 -0.97 -3.62
CA ALA A 142 5.81 -2.37 -3.19
C ALA A 142 4.60 -2.81 -2.37
N TYR A 143 4.42 -4.12 -2.27
CA TYR A 143 3.45 -4.77 -1.41
C TYR A 143 4.17 -5.57 -0.34
N PHE A 144 3.99 -5.18 0.93
CA PHE A 144 4.62 -5.82 2.09
C PHE A 144 3.59 -6.59 2.91
N ASP A 145 4.03 -7.68 3.55
CA ASP A 145 3.18 -8.46 4.45
C ASP A 145 2.71 -7.61 5.65
N PRO A 146 1.38 -7.44 5.85
CA PRO A 146 0.86 -6.57 6.90
C PRO A 146 1.29 -6.99 8.31
N VAL A 147 1.34 -8.29 8.58
CA VAL A 147 1.67 -8.82 9.92
C VAL A 147 3.14 -8.54 10.23
N ARG A 148 4.04 -8.82 9.28
CA ARG A 148 5.48 -8.56 9.43
C ARG A 148 5.77 -7.07 9.57
N THR A 149 5.08 -6.20 8.80
CA THR A 149 5.19 -4.74 8.95
C THR A 149 4.72 -4.30 10.35
N ALA A 150 3.60 -4.83 10.85
CA ALA A 150 3.10 -4.53 12.19
C ALA A 150 4.12 -4.92 13.28
N MET A 151 4.68 -6.13 13.19
CA MET A 151 5.64 -6.67 14.15
C MET A 151 6.95 -5.89 14.13
N THR A 152 7.44 -5.54 12.94
CA THR A 152 8.64 -4.71 12.75
C THR A 152 8.47 -3.35 13.40
N GLY A 153 7.37 -2.65 13.10
CA GLY A 153 7.08 -1.34 13.67
C GLY A 153 6.93 -1.34 15.20
N ARG A 154 6.32 -2.39 15.77
CA ARG A 154 6.23 -2.59 17.23
C ARG A 154 7.60 -2.81 17.85
N LYS A 155 8.43 -3.68 17.25
CA LYS A 155 9.77 -4.02 17.76
C LYS A 155 10.73 -2.84 17.73
N LEU A 156 10.64 -1.99 16.71
CA LEU A 156 11.42 -0.75 16.58
C LEU A 156 10.79 0.46 17.29
N ASN A 157 9.60 0.30 17.87
CA ASN A 157 8.82 1.39 18.47
C ASN A 157 8.61 2.60 17.52
N LEU A 158 8.33 2.32 16.24
CA LEU A 158 8.17 3.32 15.18
C LEU A 158 6.71 3.45 14.77
N GLN A 159 6.16 4.67 14.76
CA GLN A 159 4.80 4.96 14.26
C GLN A 159 4.91 5.92 13.09
N THR A 160 4.72 5.41 11.87
CA THR A 160 4.77 6.20 10.64
C THR A 160 3.50 5.99 9.83
N ASP A 161 3.19 6.95 8.95
CA ASP A 161 2.04 6.84 8.04
C ASP A 161 2.11 5.63 7.11
N ALA A 162 3.32 5.28 6.65
CA ALA A 162 3.55 4.10 5.84
C ALA A 162 3.24 2.83 6.62
N ARG A 163 3.81 2.70 7.84
CA ARG A 163 3.56 1.55 8.71
C ARG A 163 2.08 1.40 8.99
N TYR A 164 1.40 2.49 9.36
CA TYR A 164 -0.02 2.47 9.73
C TYR A 164 -0.91 1.83 8.65
N ARG A 165 -0.62 2.13 7.38
CA ARG A 165 -1.38 1.64 6.22
C ARG A 165 -0.97 0.22 5.86
N PHE A 166 0.33 -0.03 5.66
CA PHE A 166 0.82 -1.36 5.32
C PHE A 166 0.44 -2.41 6.39
N GLU A 167 0.47 -2.07 7.68
CA GLU A 167 0.09 -3.01 8.76
C GLU A 167 -1.41 -3.35 8.77
N ARG A 168 -2.26 -2.55 8.12
CA ARG A 168 -3.71 -2.79 7.96
C ARG A 168 -4.07 -3.41 6.61
N GLY A 169 -3.10 -3.50 5.70
CA GLY A 169 -3.30 -3.94 4.34
C GLY A 169 -3.61 -2.76 3.42
N VAL A 170 -3.00 -2.80 2.23
CA VAL A 170 -3.12 -1.81 1.16
C VAL A 170 -3.48 -2.54 -0.12
N ASP A 171 -4.18 -1.90 -1.07
CA ASP A 171 -4.75 -2.61 -2.22
C ASP A 171 -3.71 -3.33 -3.12
N PRO A 172 -3.62 -4.67 -3.12
CA PRO A 172 -2.62 -5.42 -3.90
C PRO A 172 -2.77 -5.28 -5.42
N ALA A 173 -3.91 -4.81 -5.93
CA ALA A 173 -4.11 -4.60 -7.35
C ALA A 173 -3.61 -3.23 -7.84
N PHE A 174 -3.33 -2.29 -6.94
CA PHE A 174 -3.11 -0.88 -7.28
C PHE A 174 -1.65 -0.48 -7.51
N LEU A 175 -0.69 -1.41 -7.43
CA LEU A 175 0.74 -1.07 -7.49
C LEU A 175 1.15 -0.44 -8.83
N ASP A 176 0.71 -1.01 -9.95
CA ASP A 176 1.10 -0.55 -11.27
C ASP A 176 0.46 0.83 -11.58
N ASP A 177 -0.83 0.98 -11.23
CA ASP A 177 -1.54 2.25 -11.38
C ASP A 177 -0.94 3.34 -10.48
N ALA A 178 -0.56 3.02 -9.24
CA ALA A 178 0.13 3.95 -8.35
C ALA A 178 1.49 4.40 -8.91
N CYS A 179 2.25 3.49 -9.54
CA CYS A 179 3.50 3.82 -10.22
C CYS A 179 3.26 4.81 -11.37
N GLU A 180 2.21 4.61 -12.18
CA GLU A 180 1.87 5.51 -13.28
C GLU A 180 1.35 6.87 -12.80
N ILE A 181 0.53 6.92 -11.76
CA ILE A 181 0.05 8.16 -11.15
C ILE A 181 1.23 8.96 -10.57
N ALA A 182 2.09 8.31 -9.78
CA ALA A 182 3.30 8.93 -9.23
C ALA A 182 4.22 9.45 -10.33
N THR A 183 4.40 8.67 -11.40
CA THR A 183 5.22 9.08 -12.55
C THR A 183 4.69 10.35 -13.18
N ARG A 184 3.37 10.44 -13.43
CA ARG A 184 2.76 11.64 -14.01
C ARG A 184 2.97 12.87 -13.11
N LEU A 185 2.75 12.71 -11.80
CA LEU A 185 2.95 13.80 -10.85
C LEU A 185 4.42 14.25 -10.77
N ILE A 186 5.36 13.31 -10.76
CA ILE A 186 6.80 13.63 -10.76
C ILE A 186 7.17 14.39 -12.04
N LEU A 187 6.74 13.92 -13.22
CA LEU A 187 7.06 14.58 -14.48
C LEU A 187 6.41 15.97 -14.59
N GLU A 188 5.18 16.13 -14.09
CA GLU A 188 4.47 17.41 -14.11
C GLU A 188 5.09 18.43 -13.16
N LEU A 189 5.44 18.02 -11.93
CA LEU A 189 5.86 18.94 -10.88
C LEU A 189 7.37 19.12 -10.79
N CYS A 190 8.15 18.09 -11.12
CA CYS A 190 9.60 18.08 -11.01
C CYS A 190 10.31 18.08 -12.38
N GLY A 191 9.57 17.81 -13.47
CA GLY A 191 10.14 17.68 -14.82
C GLY A 191 10.93 16.38 -15.02
N GLY A 192 11.86 16.40 -15.96
CA GLY A 192 12.74 15.27 -16.27
C GLY A 192 12.13 14.24 -17.21
N GLU A 193 12.72 13.04 -17.23
CA GLU A 193 12.31 11.91 -18.04
C GLU A 193 12.20 10.65 -17.18
N ALA A 194 11.25 9.76 -17.51
CA ALA A 194 11.04 8.49 -16.81
C ALA A 194 11.55 7.28 -17.63
N SER A 195 12.02 6.27 -16.92
CA SER A 195 12.45 4.99 -17.49
C SER A 195 11.27 4.05 -17.78
N ASN A 196 11.57 2.95 -18.47
CA ASN A 196 10.75 1.75 -18.48
C ASN A 196 10.57 1.25 -17.03
N VAL A 197 9.39 0.70 -16.72
CA VAL A 197 9.12 0.09 -15.41
C VAL A 197 9.95 -1.17 -15.28
N VAL A 198 10.52 -1.37 -14.09
CA VAL A 198 11.09 -2.65 -13.66
C VAL A 198 10.20 -3.24 -12.57
N SER A 199 10.01 -4.55 -12.57
CA SER A 199 9.17 -5.21 -11.57
C SER A 199 9.71 -6.59 -11.21
N ALA A 200 9.44 -7.01 -9.99
CA ALA A 200 9.69 -8.35 -9.49
C ALA A 200 8.48 -8.85 -8.69
N GLY A 201 8.11 -10.11 -8.88
CA GLY A 201 6.94 -10.74 -8.27
C GLY A 201 5.60 -10.35 -8.92
N ASP A 202 4.60 -11.20 -8.70
CA ASP A 202 3.25 -11.05 -9.28
C ASP A 202 2.22 -10.47 -8.29
N GLY A 203 2.63 -10.29 -7.03
CA GLY A 203 1.74 -9.90 -5.93
C GLY A 203 1.00 -11.09 -5.32
N PRO A 204 0.20 -10.86 -4.26
CA PRO A 204 -0.61 -11.93 -3.71
C PRO A 204 -1.78 -12.23 -4.65
N ASP A 205 -2.24 -13.49 -4.68
CA ASP A 205 -3.53 -13.80 -5.29
C ASP A 205 -4.65 -13.28 -4.39
N TRP A 206 -5.13 -12.09 -4.71
CA TRP A 206 -6.16 -11.40 -3.95
C TRP A 206 -7.58 -11.78 -4.38
N ARG A 207 -7.72 -12.39 -5.57
CA ARG A 207 -9.02 -12.71 -6.17
C ARG A 207 -9.67 -13.81 -5.36
N ARG A 208 -10.83 -13.51 -4.81
CA ARG A 208 -11.60 -14.48 -4.04
C ARG A 208 -13.08 -14.20 -4.17
N THR A 209 -13.85 -15.26 -4.07
CA THR A 209 -15.30 -15.24 -4.07
C THR A 209 -15.83 -15.78 -2.75
N LEU A 210 -17.03 -15.36 -2.40
CA LEU A 210 -17.77 -15.89 -1.27
C LEU A 210 -19.15 -16.36 -1.74
N ASP A 211 -19.50 -17.58 -1.35
CA ASP A 211 -20.88 -18.04 -1.42
C ASP A 211 -21.70 -17.30 -0.38
N PHE A 212 -22.78 -16.67 -0.81
CA PHE A 212 -23.60 -15.82 0.05
C PHE A 212 -25.07 -16.19 -0.07
N ASN A 213 -25.73 -16.44 1.07
CA ASN A 213 -27.18 -16.59 1.13
C ASN A 213 -27.82 -15.28 1.61
N LEU A 214 -28.64 -14.63 0.79
CA LEU A 214 -29.34 -13.40 1.12
C LEU A 214 -30.24 -13.53 2.35
N ASP A 215 -30.76 -14.72 2.65
CA ASP A 215 -31.56 -14.96 3.86
C ASP A 215 -30.74 -14.73 5.15
N LYS A 216 -29.41 -14.71 5.06
CA LYS A 216 -28.51 -14.35 6.17
C LYS A 216 -28.65 -12.89 6.58
N VAL A 217 -29.09 -12.01 5.68
CA VAL A 217 -29.34 -10.60 6.04
C VAL A 217 -30.41 -10.50 7.12
N LEU A 218 -31.49 -11.29 6.99
CA LEU A 218 -32.52 -11.35 8.03
C LEU A 218 -32.05 -12.15 9.25
N THR A 219 -31.53 -13.35 9.05
CA THR A 219 -31.25 -14.30 10.16
C THR A 219 -30.03 -13.94 10.99
N LEU A 220 -29.05 -13.21 10.43
CA LEU A 220 -27.88 -12.73 11.15
C LEU A 220 -27.93 -11.21 11.38
N GLY A 221 -28.36 -10.44 10.38
CA GLY A 221 -28.42 -8.98 10.46
C GLY A 221 -29.66 -8.43 11.19
N GLY A 222 -30.67 -9.27 11.44
CA GLY A 222 -31.86 -8.91 12.21
C GLY A 222 -32.79 -7.90 11.51
N THR A 223 -32.60 -7.68 10.22
CA THR A 223 -33.43 -6.75 9.43
C THR A 223 -33.79 -7.37 8.09
N GLU A 224 -35.04 -7.18 7.66
CA GLU A 224 -35.47 -7.53 6.32
C GLU A 224 -35.00 -6.44 5.35
N ILE A 225 -34.31 -6.84 4.29
CA ILE A 225 -33.85 -5.95 3.22
C ILE A 225 -34.20 -6.63 1.91
N GLU A 226 -34.86 -5.91 1.01
CA GLU A 226 -35.21 -6.45 -0.30
C GLU A 226 -33.96 -6.90 -1.06
N GLY A 227 -34.02 -8.08 -1.68
CA GLY A 227 -32.86 -8.63 -2.38
C GLY A 227 -32.32 -7.72 -3.48
N VAL A 228 -33.16 -6.91 -4.12
CA VAL A 228 -32.73 -5.91 -5.12
C VAL A 228 -31.83 -4.84 -4.48
N GLU A 229 -32.20 -4.37 -3.30
CA GLU A 229 -31.43 -3.36 -2.56
C GLU A 229 -30.11 -3.93 -2.02
N ALA A 230 -30.12 -5.16 -1.50
CA ALA A 230 -28.90 -5.84 -1.06
C ALA A 230 -27.87 -5.96 -2.21
N ARG A 231 -28.31 -6.34 -3.40
CA ARG A 231 -27.46 -6.41 -4.61
C ARG A 231 -26.94 -5.03 -5.02
N ARG A 232 -27.79 -4.01 -4.96
CA ARG A 232 -27.39 -2.62 -5.26
C ARG A 232 -26.28 -2.16 -4.30
N ILE A 233 -26.43 -2.42 -3.01
CA ILE A 233 -25.43 -2.07 -1.99
C ILE A 233 -24.10 -2.76 -2.28
N LEU A 234 -24.11 -4.07 -2.49
CA LEU A 234 -22.89 -4.83 -2.81
C LEU A 234 -22.17 -4.26 -4.04
N ASN A 235 -22.90 -4.01 -5.14
CA ASN A 235 -22.32 -3.45 -6.36
C ASN A 235 -21.72 -2.04 -6.15
N VAL A 236 -22.42 -1.16 -5.41
CA VAL A 236 -21.92 0.21 -5.14
C VAL A 236 -20.65 0.19 -4.28
N LEU A 237 -20.51 -0.79 -3.38
CA LEU A 237 -19.31 -0.99 -2.57
C LEU A 237 -18.15 -1.65 -3.36
N GLY A 238 -18.38 -2.03 -4.63
CA GLY A 238 -17.38 -2.63 -5.51
C GLY A 238 -17.33 -4.15 -5.49
N PHE A 239 -18.26 -4.83 -4.82
CA PHE A 239 -18.38 -6.28 -4.92
C PHE A 239 -18.99 -6.67 -6.27
N ALA A 240 -18.45 -7.71 -6.89
CA ALA A 240 -18.99 -8.26 -8.13
C ALA A 240 -19.95 -9.42 -7.85
N ILE A 241 -21.17 -9.39 -8.40
CA ILE A 241 -22.06 -10.56 -8.35
C ILE A 241 -21.74 -11.45 -9.56
N GLU A 242 -20.95 -12.49 -9.34
CA GLU A 242 -20.48 -13.40 -10.39
C GLU A 242 -21.53 -14.44 -10.79
N SER A 243 -22.39 -14.84 -9.85
CA SER A 243 -23.55 -15.69 -10.08
C SER A 243 -24.71 -15.28 -9.20
N ASP A 244 -25.92 -15.31 -9.75
CA ASP A 244 -27.16 -14.99 -9.04
C ASP A 244 -28.21 -16.08 -9.29
N GLN A 245 -28.57 -16.79 -8.23
CA GLN A 245 -29.57 -17.86 -8.24
C GLN A 245 -30.70 -17.55 -7.25
N GLY A 246 -31.14 -16.29 -7.21
CA GLY A 246 -32.24 -15.84 -6.34
C GLY A 246 -31.74 -15.47 -4.94
N SER A 247 -31.84 -16.39 -3.98
CA SER A 247 -31.31 -16.19 -2.62
C SER A 247 -29.83 -16.54 -2.48
N ARG A 248 -29.26 -17.31 -3.42
CA ARG A 248 -27.84 -17.71 -3.42
C ARG A 248 -27.03 -16.91 -4.43
N LEU A 249 -25.99 -16.25 -3.96
CA LEU A 249 -25.05 -15.44 -4.76
C LEU A 249 -23.64 -16.00 -4.65
N VAL A 250 -22.85 -15.82 -5.71
CA VAL A 250 -21.39 -15.88 -5.65
C VAL A 250 -20.88 -14.46 -5.78
N VAL A 251 -20.20 -13.97 -4.74
CA VAL A 251 -19.79 -12.56 -4.63
C VAL A 251 -18.27 -12.46 -4.69
N GLY A 252 -17.76 -11.84 -5.76
CA GLY A 252 -16.35 -11.46 -5.91
C GLY A 252 -16.00 -10.29 -5.01
N VAL A 253 -14.92 -10.44 -4.25
CA VAL A 253 -14.45 -9.45 -3.28
C VAL A 253 -13.44 -8.50 -3.95
N PRO A 254 -13.62 -7.17 -3.85
CA PRO A 254 -12.65 -6.23 -4.42
C PRO A 254 -11.31 -6.30 -3.67
N SER A 255 -10.22 -6.01 -4.37
CA SER A 255 -8.85 -6.19 -3.90
C SER A 255 -8.51 -5.39 -2.64
N TRP A 256 -9.08 -4.18 -2.49
CA TRP A 256 -8.86 -3.30 -1.33
C TRP A 256 -9.61 -3.73 -0.05
N ARG A 257 -10.46 -4.77 -0.10
CA ARG A 257 -11.28 -5.22 1.04
C ARG A 257 -10.73 -6.46 1.71
N SER A 258 -9.57 -6.38 2.36
CA SER A 258 -8.93 -7.51 3.06
C SER A 258 -9.74 -8.05 4.25
N ASP A 259 -10.65 -7.24 4.79
CA ASP A 259 -11.55 -7.54 5.92
C ASP A 259 -12.70 -8.51 5.58
N ILE A 260 -12.99 -8.71 4.29
CA ILE A 260 -14.08 -9.58 3.84
C ILE A 260 -13.58 -11.02 3.72
N VAL A 261 -13.95 -11.85 4.69
CA VAL A 261 -13.48 -13.25 4.83
C VAL A 261 -14.62 -14.28 4.96
N SER A 262 -15.87 -13.85 5.11
CA SER A 262 -17.01 -14.75 5.28
C SER A 262 -18.34 -14.11 4.86
N GLU A 263 -19.40 -14.92 4.76
CA GLU A 263 -20.77 -14.44 4.50
C GLU A 263 -21.23 -13.39 5.52
N ALA A 264 -20.78 -13.48 6.78
CA ALA A 264 -21.15 -12.53 7.83
C ALA A 264 -20.62 -11.11 7.54
N CYS A 265 -19.45 -11.00 6.91
CA CYS A 265 -18.89 -9.72 6.48
C CYS A 265 -19.78 -9.06 5.42
N LEU A 266 -20.34 -9.84 4.48
CA LEU A 266 -21.27 -9.32 3.47
C LEU A 266 -22.60 -8.88 4.09
N VAL A 267 -23.09 -9.60 5.11
CA VAL A 267 -24.25 -9.17 5.90
C VAL A 267 -23.97 -7.82 6.57
N GLU A 268 -22.83 -7.68 7.26
CA GLU A 268 -22.44 -6.43 7.89
C GLU A 268 -22.43 -5.26 6.89
N GLU A 269 -21.85 -5.45 5.71
CA GLU A 269 -21.81 -4.42 4.68
C GLU A 269 -23.19 -3.98 4.20
N ILE A 270 -24.09 -4.94 3.97
CA ILE A 270 -25.46 -4.65 3.57
C ILE A 270 -26.20 -3.88 4.68
N VAL A 271 -26.10 -4.35 5.92
CA VAL A 271 -26.80 -3.77 7.07
C VAL A 271 -26.25 -2.39 7.42
N ARG A 272 -24.93 -2.19 7.34
CA ARG A 272 -24.24 -0.92 7.61
C ARG A 272 -24.67 0.18 6.64
N ILE A 273 -24.75 -0.13 5.35
CA ILE A 273 -25.20 0.83 4.34
C ILE A 273 -26.71 1.06 4.38
N ASN A 274 -27.51 0.03 4.70
CA ASN A 274 -28.94 0.21 4.92
C ASN A 274 -29.22 1.09 6.16
N GLY A 275 -28.36 1.03 7.17
CA GLY A 275 -28.39 1.84 8.38
C GLY A 275 -28.79 1.04 9.62
N TYR A 276 -27.91 1.03 10.63
CA TYR A 276 -28.13 0.29 11.88
C TYR A 276 -29.36 0.75 12.66
N ASP A 277 -29.74 2.02 12.55
CA ASP A 277 -30.94 2.56 13.22
C ASP A 277 -32.26 1.94 12.70
N ARG A 278 -32.22 1.22 11.58
CA ARG A 278 -33.38 0.50 11.03
C ARG A 278 -33.56 -0.88 11.62
N ILE A 279 -32.59 -1.39 12.37
CA ILE A 279 -32.69 -2.68 13.05
C ILE A 279 -33.57 -2.52 14.28
N ALA A 280 -34.69 -3.23 14.31
CA ALA A 280 -35.60 -3.17 15.45
C ALA A 280 -34.94 -3.78 16.70
N PRO A 281 -34.99 -3.11 17.86
CA PRO A 281 -34.48 -3.69 19.09
C PRO A 281 -35.35 -4.89 19.48
N VAL A 282 -34.71 -6.03 19.72
CA VAL A 282 -35.37 -7.24 20.23
C VAL A 282 -34.90 -7.47 21.65
N ALA A 283 -35.83 -7.55 22.59
CA ALA A 283 -35.50 -7.90 23.96
C ALA A 283 -34.99 -9.34 24.02
N VAL A 284 -33.89 -9.57 24.74
CA VAL A 284 -33.44 -10.93 25.04
C VAL A 284 -34.39 -11.49 26.11
N THR A 285 -35.34 -12.33 25.69
CA THR A 285 -36.30 -13.02 26.56
C THR A 285 -35.94 -14.48 26.72
#